data_AF-A0A814KDV1-F1
#
_entry.id   AF-A0A814KDV1-F1
#
_cell.length_a   1.000
_cell.length_b   1.000
_cell.length_c   1.000
_cell.angle_alpha   90.00
_cell.angle_beta   90.00
_cell.angle_gamma   90.00
#
_symmetry.space_group_name_H-M   'P 1'
#
loop_
_entity.id
_entity.type
_entity.pdbx_description
1 polymer ?
#
loop_
_entity_poly.entity_id
_entity_poly.type
_entity_poly.pdbx_seq_one_letter_code
_entity_poly.pdbx_strand_id
1 'polypeptide(L)'
;MIEYFENYYIGKLKKNSMSIREEPIFKPKFWNVFDRIEADLPRTNNSLESWHKNFEKHPTVNGLIRTRLEQNYTDIIIDQLESGDCYEKKKKQLIKDNKIKFLCNNYKSEKILEFIKFSLEFI
;
A
#
# COMPACT_ATOMS: atom_id res chain seq x y z
N MET A 1 -16.33 0.40 20.53
CA MET A 1 -15.48 -0.10 19.41
C MET A 1 -16.00 0.37 18.04
N ILE A 2 -17.29 0.20 17.73
CA ILE A 2 -17.88 0.63 16.44
C ILE A 2 -17.82 2.15 16.24
N GLU A 3 -18.17 2.93 17.27
CA GLU A 3 -18.17 4.41 17.19
C GLU A 3 -16.80 5.00 16.82
N TYR A 4 -15.70 4.35 17.23
CA TYR A 4 -14.36 4.76 16.82
C TYR A 4 -14.17 4.64 15.31
N PHE A 5 -14.51 3.50 14.71
CA PHE A 5 -14.39 3.33 13.26
C PHE A 5 -15.31 4.26 12.48
N GLU A 6 -16.52 4.52 12.98
CA GLU A 6 -17.44 5.48 12.36
C GLU A 6 -16.91 6.92 12.41
N ASN A 7 -16.32 7.36 13.53
CA ASN A 7 -15.77 8.71 13.61
C ASN A 7 -14.49 8.88 12.77
N TYR A 8 -13.61 7.88 12.81
CA TYR A 8 -12.25 8.04 12.33
C TYR A 8 -12.03 7.51 10.91
N TYR A 9 -12.73 6.47 10.46
CA TYR A 9 -12.41 5.77 9.19
C TYR A 9 -13.58 5.71 8.19
N ILE A 10 -14.82 5.57 8.66
CA ILE A 10 -15.99 5.33 7.79
C ILE A 10 -16.85 6.58 7.60
N GLY A 11 -17.05 7.36 8.67
CA GLY A 11 -18.00 8.47 8.71
C GLY A 11 -19.32 8.07 9.38
N LYS A 12 -19.82 8.90 10.32
CA LYS A 12 -21.14 8.72 10.94
C LYS A 12 -22.27 9.01 9.95
N LEU A 13 -23.40 8.33 10.06
CA LEU A 13 -24.60 8.70 9.28
C LEU A 13 -25.08 10.09 9.73
N LYS A 14 -25.35 10.99 8.77
CA LYS A 14 -25.93 12.30 9.10
C LYS A 14 -27.32 12.13 9.71
N LYS A 15 -27.68 13.01 10.65
CA LYS A 15 -29.04 13.06 11.21
C LYS A 15 -30.06 13.19 10.06
N ASN A 16 -31.09 12.35 10.09
CA ASN A 16 -32.15 12.23 9.08
C ASN A 16 -31.70 11.75 7.68
N SER A 17 -30.52 11.13 7.55
CA SER A 17 -30.07 10.54 6.29
C SER A 17 -29.89 9.02 6.41
N MET A 18 -30.40 8.26 5.44
CA MET A 18 -30.26 6.80 5.40
C MET A 18 -29.00 6.33 4.66
N SER A 19 -28.38 7.20 3.85
CA SER A 19 -27.25 6.85 2.98
C SER A 19 -26.07 7.82 3.06
N ILE A 20 -26.29 9.06 3.55
CA ILE A 20 -25.26 10.09 3.57
C ILE A 20 -24.47 10.01 4.87
N ARG A 21 -23.16 9.81 4.76
CA ARG A 21 -22.22 9.83 5.87
C ARG A 21 -21.47 11.16 5.95
N GLU A 22 -21.12 11.54 7.17
CA GLU A 22 -20.16 12.60 7.44
C GLU A 22 -18.76 12.19 7.00
N GLU A 23 -17.91 13.16 6.74
CA GLU A 23 -16.55 12.87 6.34
C GLU A 23 -15.74 12.41 7.57
N PRO A 24 -15.09 11.23 7.53
CA PRO A 24 -14.29 10.75 8.66
C PRO A 24 -13.03 11.59 8.83
N ILE A 25 -12.50 11.61 10.06
CA ILE A 25 -11.24 12.30 10.39
C ILE A 25 -10.09 11.78 9.51
N PHE A 26 -9.99 10.46 9.35
CA PHE A 26 -9.05 9.82 8.42
C PHE A 26 -9.80 9.42 7.15
N LYS A 27 -9.85 10.36 6.21
CA LYS A 27 -10.45 10.16 4.89
C LYS A 27 -9.85 8.93 4.19
N PRO A 28 -10.65 8.16 3.43
CA PRO A 28 -10.18 7.00 2.67
C PRO A 28 -8.94 7.29 1.81
N LYS A 29 -8.81 8.49 1.25
CA LYS A 29 -7.63 8.92 0.47
C LYS A 29 -6.29 8.71 1.19
N PHE A 30 -6.27 8.69 2.53
CA PHE A 30 -5.04 8.53 3.31
C PHE A 30 -4.65 7.08 3.56
N TRP A 31 -5.61 6.15 3.61
CA TRP A 31 -5.36 4.77 4.04
C TRP A 31 -5.79 3.72 3.01
N ASN A 32 -6.64 4.08 2.06
CA ASN A 32 -7.08 3.20 1.00
C ASN A 32 -5.98 3.10 -0.06
N VAL A 33 -5.65 1.86 -0.46
CA VAL A 33 -4.59 1.55 -1.43
C VAL A 33 -5.12 1.11 -2.80
N PHE A 34 -6.43 1.27 -3.04
CA PHE A 34 -7.09 0.87 -4.29
C PHE A 34 -6.45 1.51 -5.52
N ASP A 35 -6.28 2.83 -5.52
CA ASP A 35 -5.68 3.57 -6.64
C ASP A 35 -4.25 3.06 -6.95
N ARG A 36 -3.50 2.67 -5.92
CA ARG A 36 -2.15 2.09 -6.08
C ARG A 36 -2.19 0.69 -6.70
N ILE A 37 -3.19 -0.12 -6.34
CA ILE A 37 -3.40 -1.45 -6.92
C ILE A 37 -3.77 -1.34 -8.40
N GLU A 38 -4.64 -0.38 -8.73
CA GLU A 38 -5.04 -0.13 -10.12
C GLU A 38 -3.83 0.27 -10.98
N ALA A 39 -2.99 1.17 -10.47
CA ALA A 39 -1.78 1.66 -11.12
C ALA A 39 -0.54 0.73 -11.02
N ASP A 40 -0.68 -0.49 -10.50
CA ASP A 40 0.41 -1.47 -10.30
C ASP A 40 1.61 -0.95 -9.46
N LEU A 41 1.33 0.00 -8.57
CA LEU A 41 2.29 0.61 -7.65
C LEU A 41 2.45 -0.19 -6.35
N PRO A 42 3.58 -0.02 -5.63
CA PRO A 42 3.77 -0.61 -4.31
C PRO A 42 2.66 -0.19 -3.33
N ARG A 43 2.12 -1.15 -2.58
CA ARG A 43 1.04 -0.96 -1.59
C ARG A 43 1.54 -0.48 -0.24
N THR A 44 2.80 -0.75 0.09
CA THR A 44 3.46 -0.31 1.33
C THR A 44 4.68 0.52 1.01
N ASN A 45 5.08 1.33 1.98
CA ASN A 45 6.30 2.14 2.01
C ASN A 45 7.46 1.40 2.73
N ASN A 46 7.34 0.08 2.99
CA ASN A 46 8.33 -0.70 3.76
C ASN A 46 9.78 -0.51 3.29
N SER A 47 10.00 -0.39 1.98
CA SER A 47 11.34 -0.15 1.43
C SER A 47 11.89 1.22 1.84
N LEU A 48 11.06 2.26 1.81
CA LEU A 48 11.43 3.61 2.25
C LEU A 48 11.62 3.66 3.77
N GLU A 49 10.75 3.01 4.54
CA GLU A 49 10.90 2.90 6.00
C GLU A 49 12.20 2.17 6.37
N SER A 50 12.52 1.06 5.68
CA SER A 50 13.77 0.34 5.88
C SER A 50 14.99 1.21 5.54
N TRP A 51 14.90 2.05 4.52
CA TRP A 51 15.97 2.97 4.15
C TRP A 51 16.13 4.08 5.21
N HIS A 52 15.04 4.74 5.63
CA HIS A 52 15.06 5.77 6.68
C HIS A 52 15.55 5.24 8.04
N LYS A 53 15.20 4.00 8.39
CA LYS A 53 15.63 3.36 9.64
C LYS A 53 17.16 3.27 9.76
N ASN A 54 17.89 3.25 8.65
CA ASN A 54 19.34 3.30 8.66
C ASN A 54 19.91 4.65 9.15
N PHE A 55 19.09 5.71 9.20
CA PHE A 55 19.46 7.06 9.62
C PHE A 55 18.83 7.50 10.96
N GLU A 56 17.76 6.86 11.43
CA GLU A 56 17.06 7.24 12.67
C GLU A 56 17.90 7.14 13.94
N LYS A 57 18.94 6.30 13.94
CA LYS A 57 19.92 6.18 15.03
C LYS A 57 21.27 6.64 14.52
N HIS A 58 22.07 7.29 15.39
CA HIS A 58 23.45 7.72 15.10
C HIS A 58 24.17 6.67 14.24
N PRO A 59 24.25 6.89 12.92
CA PRO A 59 24.63 5.84 12.00
C PRO A 59 26.12 5.61 12.13
N THR A 60 26.52 4.35 12.26
CA THR A 60 27.95 4.00 12.19
C THR A 60 28.50 4.36 10.82
N VAL A 61 29.81 4.58 10.71
CA VAL A 61 30.49 4.82 9.42
C VAL A 61 30.12 3.73 8.40
N ASN A 62 30.06 2.47 8.83
CA ASN A 62 29.64 1.36 7.98
C ASN A 62 28.17 1.44 7.54
N GLY A 63 27.27 1.96 8.38
CA GLY A 63 25.88 2.22 8.02
C GLY A 63 25.76 3.32 6.95
N LEU A 64 26.57 4.37 7.06
CA LEU A 64 26.65 5.43 6.05
C LEU A 64 27.22 4.92 4.71
N ILE A 65 28.24 4.05 4.75
CA ILE A 65 28.78 3.44 3.53
C ILE A 65 27.73 2.57 2.85
N ARG A 66 26.97 1.74 3.61
CA ARG A 66 25.91 0.90 3.03
C ARG A 66 24.82 1.73 2.36
N THR A 67 24.35 2.79 3.01
CA THR A 67 23.32 3.67 2.42
C THR A 67 23.83 4.40 1.18
N ARG A 68 25.10 4.81 1.15
CA ARG A 68 25.76 5.38 -0.05
C ARG A 68 25.80 4.37 -1.20
N LEU A 69 26.10 3.10 -0.92
CA LEU A 69 26.12 2.04 -1.93
C LEU A 69 24.72 1.72 -2.45
N GLU A 70 23.72 1.65 -1.57
CA GLU A 70 22.31 1.48 -1.96
C GLU A 70 21.82 2.64 -2.84
N GLN A 71 22.18 3.88 -2.52
CA GLN A 71 21.86 5.04 -3.35
C GLN A 71 22.48 4.92 -4.74
N ASN A 72 23.79 4.67 -4.82
CA ASN A 72 24.49 4.54 -6.10
C ASN A 72 23.91 3.41 -6.97
N TYR A 73 23.57 2.28 -6.36
CA TYR A 73 22.90 1.18 -7.05
C TYR A 73 21.51 1.59 -7.58
N THR A 74 20.76 2.38 -6.82
CA THR A 74 19.44 2.89 -7.23
C THR A 74 19.58 3.86 -8.40
N ASP A 75 20.57 4.76 -8.36
CA ASP A 75 20.84 5.73 -9.44
C ASP A 75 21.15 5.00 -10.75
N ILE A 76 21.99 3.96 -10.71
CA ILE A 76 22.28 3.12 -11.88
C ILE A 76 21.01 2.46 -12.44
N ILE A 77 20.14 1.93 -11.57
CA ILE A 77 18.88 1.33 -12.01
C ILE A 77 17.98 2.37 -12.68
N ILE A 78 17.93 3.59 -12.14
CA ILE A 78 17.15 4.68 -12.73
C ILE A 78 17.66 4.99 -14.14
N ASP A 79 18.97 5.16 -14.32
CA ASP A 79 19.58 5.42 -15.63
C ASP A 79 19.28 4.29 -16.65
N GLN A 80 19.32 3.04 -16.19
CA GLN A 80 18.99 1.87 -17.00
C GLN A 80 17.51 1.87 -17.43
N LEU A 81 16.60 2.14 -16.49
CA LEU A 81 15.17 2.26 -16.78
C LEU A 81 14.89 3.41 -17.75
N GLU A 82 15.55 4.56 -17.57
CA GLU A 82 15.45 5.71 -18.49
C GLU A 82 15.99 5.39 -19.89
N SER A 83 17.00 4.51 -19.96
CA SER A 83 17.54 3.98 -21.22
C SER A 83 16.64 2.92 -21.89
N GLY A 84 15.57 2.49 -21.22
CA GLY A 84 14.60 1.52 -21.73
C GLY A 84 14.80 0.09 -21.25
N ASP A 85 15.73 -0.17 -20.32
CA ASP A 85 15.86 -1.48 -19.71
C ASP A 85 14.62 -1.85 -18.88
N CYS A 86 14.34 -3.14 -18.75
CA CYS A 86 13.20 -3.64 -17.97
C CYS A 86 13.62 -4.69 -16.95
N TYR A 87 13.12 -4.57 -15.72
CA TYR A 87 13.39 -5.49 -14.62
C TYR A 87 12.15 -6.28 -14.23
N GLU A 88 12.26 -7.60 -14.19
CA GLU A 88 11.15 -8.46 -13.81
C GLU A 88 10.95 -8.50 -12.28
N LYS A 89 9.69 -8.31 -11.85
CA LYS A 89 9.30 -8.57 -10.46
C LYS A 89 9.40 -10.08 -10.17
N LYS A 90 9.75 -10.43 -8.94
CA LYS A 90 9.75 -11.84 -8.47
C LYS A 90 8.38 -12.49 -8.71
N LYS A 91 8.36 -13.68 -9.33
CA LYS A 91 7.12 -14.41 -9.68
C LYS A 91 6.11 -14.52 -8.53
N LYS A 92 6.59 -14.84 -7.31
CA LYS A 92 5.73 -14.95 -6.12
C LYS A 92 5.00 -13.64 -5.80
N GLN A 93 5.66 -12.50 -5.97
CA GLN A 93 5.07 -11.19 -5.72
C GLN A 93 4.05 -10.85 -6.81
N LEU A 94 4.39 -11.11 -8.08
CA LEU A 94 3.50 -10.91 -9.22
C LEU A 94 2.18 -11.69 -9.08
N ILE A 95 2.26 -12.95 -8.66
CA ILE A 95 1.07 -13.79 -8.39
C ILE A 95 0.19 -13.17 -7.29
N LYS A 96 0.79 -12.68 -6.20
CA LYS A 96 0.06 -12.03 -5.11
C LYS A 96 -0.62 -10.74 -5.58
N ASP A 97 0.11 -9.90 -6.30
CA ASP A 97 -0.41 -8.63 -6.80
C ASP A 97 -1.57 -8.85 -7.79
N ASN A 98 -1.44 -9.81 -8.71
CA ASN A 98 -2.50 -10.17 -9.65
C ASN A 98 -3.76 -10.70 -8.95
N LYS A 99 -3.61 -11.54 -7.91
CA LYS A 99 -4.76 -12.03 -7.13
C LYS A 99 -5.50 -10.89 -6.42
N ILE A 100 -4.76 -9.94 -5.86
CA ILE A 100 -5.35 -8.79 -5.16
C ILE A 100 -6.04 -7.86 -6.15
N LYS A 101 -5.41 -7.58 -7.30
CA LYS A 101 -6.03 -6.79 -8.38
C LYS A 101 -7.31 -7.46 -8.89
N PHE A 102 -7.29 -8.78 -9.07
CA PHE A 102 -8.48 -9.56 -9.43
C PHE A 102 -9.60 -9.42 -8.39
N LEU A 103 -9.28 -9.46 -7.09
CA LEU A 103 -10.28 -9.27 -6.05
C LEU A 103 -10.88 -7.87 -6.06
N CYS A 104 -10.06 -6.83 -6.20
CA CYS A 104 -10.51 -5.46 -6.29
C CYS A 104 -11.46 -5.25 -7.49
N ASN A 105 -11.10 -5.80 -8.65
CA ASN A 105 -11.89 -5.64 -9.88
C ASN A 105 -13.21 -6.42 -9.86
N ASN A 106 -13.28 -7.54 -9.15
CA ASN A 106 -14.47 -8.40 -9.11
C ASN A 106 -15.32 -8.19 -7.85
N TYR A 107 -14.97 -7.22 -7.00
CA TYR A 107 -15.68 -6.96 -5.75
C TYR A 107 -17.16 -6.66 -6.00
N LYS A 108 -18.03 -7.40 -5.31
CA LYS A 108 -19.48 -7.17 -5.29
C LYS A 108 -19.98 -7.08 -3.85
N SER A 109 -20.69 -6.02 -3.52
CA SER A 109 -21.21 -5.77 -2.17
C SER A 109 -22.11 -6.90 -1.66
N GLU A 110 -22.85 -7.56 -2.57
CA GLU A 110 -23.72 -8.71 -2.26
C GLU A 110 -22.95 -9.94 -1.74
N LYS A 111 -21.66 -10.06 -2.08
CA LYS A 111 -20.80 -11.20 -1.75
C LYS A 111 -19.75 -10.88 -0.71
N ILE A 112 -19.95 -9.82 0.10
CA ILE A 112 -18.93 -9.31 1.02
C ILE A 112 -18.37 -10.38 1.97
N LEU A 113 -19.20 -11.32 2.43
CA LEU A 113 -18.76 -12.41 3.31
C LEU A 113 -17.83 -13.40 2.60
N GLU A 114 -18.07 -13.69 1.32
CA GLU A 114 -17.17 -14.52 0.49
C GLU A 114 -15.82 -13.81 0.32
N PHE A 115 -15.84 -12.51 0.04
CA PHE A 115 -14.63 -11.70 -0.09
C PHE A 115 -13.82 -11.63 1.21
N ILE A 116 -14.47 -11.44 2.37
CA ILE A 116 -13.78 -11.40 3.66
C ILE A 116 -13.13 -12.76 3.96
N LYS A 117 -13.86 -13.87 3.78
CA LYS A 117 -13.31 -15.22 3.98
C LYS A 117 -12.11 -15.49 3.08
N PHE A 118 -12.25 -15.17 1.79
CA PHE A 118 -11.16 -15.32 0.84
C PHE A 118 -9.95 -14.46 1.26
N SER A 119 -10.16 -13.19 1.63
CA SER A 119 -9.07 -12.28 2.03
C SER A 119 -8.27 -12.75 3.26
N LEU A 120 -8.90 -13.49 4.19
CA LEU A 120 -8.26 -14.03 5.38
C LEU A 120 -7.32 -15.20 5.09
N GLU A 121 -7.50 -15.91 3.96
CA GLU A 121 -6.60 -16.99 3.53
C GLU A 121 -5.24 -16.47 3.01
N PHE A 122 -5.08 -15.14 2.85
CA PHE A 122 -3.89 -14.51 2.28
C PHE A 122 -3.02 -13.72 3.30
N ILE A 123 -3.51 -13.55 4.54
CA ILE A 123 -2.77 -12.92 5.65
C ILE A 123 -2.05 -14.02 6.43
#